data_AF-A0A8S3H5D4-F1
#
_entry.id   AF-A0A8S3H5D4-F1
#
_cell.length_a   1.000
_cell.length_b   1.000
_cell.length_c   1.000
_cell.angle_alpha   90.00
_cell.angle_beta   90.00
_cell.angle_gamma   90.00
#
_symmetry.space_group_name_H-M   'P 1'
#
loop_
_entity.id
_entity.type
_entity.pdbx_description
1 polymer ?
#
loop_
_entity_poly.entity_id
_entity_poly.type
_entity_poly.pdbx_seq_one_letter_code
_entity_poly.pdbx_strand_id
1 'polypeptide(L)'
;MIAYNTIDFNSRAFLREIFYPAYYFVLGSFDGELEKLNSKPEASTHIATHILFAFHMLFVNILLVNLLIGLFSFTITDIQTQARYIWAYDRCNIIRTYTARPALFPPFTFLISIVEFFQWCWKIVYRNCLAKTKFHDNESKCFKMIPADDAVDYAWSEFERYSTNDYIRQLLDAQTTILANVMTSSIPTESSSSSAADSNYAKSDLNDLQDNVERSHNETTERLESMENAITELQSKIVQMEERTNS
;
A
#
# COMPACT_ATOMS: atom_id res chain seq x y z
N MET A 1 -40.48 58.26 -6.41
CA MET A 1 -40.04 57.15 -7.28
C MET A 1 -38.60 56.87 -6.90
N ILE A 2 -38.37 55.88 -6.03
CA ILE A 2 -37.05 55.55 -5.49
C ILE A 2 -36.40 54.59 -6.49
N ALA A 3 -35.35 55.04 -7.17
CA ALA A 3 -34.56 54.21 -8.05
C ALA A 3 -33.67 53.31 -7.19
N TYR A 4 -33.90 52.00 -7.24
CA TYR A 4 -32.97 51.02 -6.67
C TYR A 4 -31.70 51.00 -7.53
N ASN A 5 -30.59 51.43 -6.93
CA ASN A 5 -29.27 51.30 -7.51
C ASN A 5 -28.89 49.82 -7.48
N THR A 6 -28.90 49.15 -8.64
CA THR A 6 -28.43 47.77 -8.76
C THR A 6 -26.91 47.76 -8.63
N ILE A 7 -26.42 47.41 -7.44
CA ILE A 7 -25.00 47.13 -7.22
C ILE A 7 -24.68 45.89 -8.05
N ASP A 8 -24.01 46.06 -9.18
CA ASP A 8 -23.54 44.96 -10.02
C ASP A 8 -22.35 44.29 -9.32
N PHE A 9 -22.67 43.31 -8.46
CA PHE A 9 -21.67 42.58 -7.68
C PHE A 9 -20.93 41.59 -8.59
N ASN A 10 -19.73 41.98 -9.03
CA ASN A 10 -18.85 41.08 -9.76
C ASN A 10 -18.16 40.10 -8.81
N SER A 11 -18.81 38.96 -8.57
CA SER A 11 -18.36 37.91 -7.65
C SER A 11 -16.94 37.39 -7.97
N ARG A 12 -16.58 37.29 -9.25
CA ARG A 12 -15.24 36.82 -9.68
C ARG A 12 -14.14 37.82 -9.30
N ALA A 13 -14.40 39.11 -9.46
CA ALA A 13 -13.43 40.15 -9.10
C ALA A 13 -13.22 40.19 -7.58
N PHE A 14 -14.33 40.12 -6.82
CA PHE A 14 -14.31 40.08 -5.37
C PHE A 14 -13.57 38.86 -4.80
N LEU A 15 -13.87 37.66 -5.30
CA LEU A 15 -13.17 36.44 -4.88
C LEU A 15 -11.67 36.51 -5.20
N ARG A 16 -11.30 37.04 -6.37
CA ARG A 16 -9.89 37.20 -6.72
C ARG A 16 -9.17 38.16 -5.76
N GLU A 17 -9.82 39.24 -5.38
CA GLU A 17 -9.24 40.27 -4.51
C GLU A 17 -9.01 39.79 -3.08
N ILE A 18 -9.84 38.87 -2.58
CA ILE A 18 -9.70 38.31 -1.23
C ILE A 18 -8.79 37.07 -1.21
N PHE A 19 -9.01 36.12 -2.11
CA PHE A 19 -8.35 34.81 -2.03
C PHE A 19 -6.92 34.79 -2.58
N TYR A 20 -6.61 35.59 -3.62
CA TYR A 20 -5.26 35.57 -4.19
C TYR A 20 -4.21 36.10 -3.20
N PRO A 21 -4.39 37.26 -2.55
CA PRO A 21 -3.40 37.75 -1.59
C PRO A 21 -3.24 36.77 -0.42
N ALA A 22 -4.33 36.30 0.17
CA ALA A 22 -4.31 35.32 1.25
C ALA A 22 -3.61 34.00 0.87
N TYR A 23 -3.71 33.54 -0.37
CA TYR A 23 -3.00 32.33 -0.83
C TYR A 23 -1.48 32.55 -0.98
N TYR A 24 -1.07 33.63 -1.66
CA TYR A 24 0.37 33.96 -1.80
C TYR A 24 1.02 34.33 -0.47
N PHE A 25 0.22 34.82 0.46
CA PHE A 25 0.62 35.06 1.83
C PHE A 25 1.07 33.78 2.54
N VAL A 26 0.33 32.68 2.39
CA VAL A 26 0.72 31.36 2.95
C VAL A 26 2.03 30.85 2.35
N LEU A 27 2.31 31.23 1.10
CA LEU A 27 3.55 30.88 0.39
C LEU A 27 4.75 31.78 0.75
N GLY A 28 4.57 32.80 1.59
CA GLY A 28 5.66 33.63 2.11
C GLY A 28 5.87 34.99 1.42
N SER A 29 4.95 35.41 0.53
CA SER A 29 5.06 36.70 -0.16
C SER A 29 4.36 37.83 0.61
N PHE A 30 5.11 38.53 1.48
CA PHE A 30 4.56 39.53 2.42
C PHE A 30 4.75 41.00 2.03
N ASP A 31 5.70 41.28 1.15
CA ASP A 31 6.31 42.62 0.99
C ASP A 31 5.28 43.69 0.54
N GLY A 32 4.49 43.37 -0.49
CA GLY A 32 3.53 44.32 -1.07
C GLY A 32 2.24 44.53 -0.28
N GLU A 33 1.96 43.72 0.74
CA GLU A 33 0.73 43.82 1.54
C GLU A 33 0.98 44.53 2.88
N LEU A 34 2.18 44.34 3.45
CA LEU A 34 2.67 45.08 4.60
C LEU A 34 2.86 46.58 4.28
N GLU A 35 3.36 46.90 3.09
CA GLU A 35 3.49 48.28 2.61
C GLU A 35 2.12 48.97 2.45
N LYS A 36 1.12 48.25 1.92
CA LYS A 36 -0.25 48.75 1.79
C LYS A 36 -0.92 48.99 3.14
N LEU A 37 -0.72 48.08 4.10
CA LEU A 37 -1.24 48.21 5.48
C LEU A 37 -0.63 49.42 6.21
N ASN A 38 0.67 49.68 6.04
CA ASN A 38 1.35 50.84 6.65
C ASN A 38 1.04 52.17 5.96
N SER A 39 0.65 52.17 4.68
CA SER A 39 0.42 53.38 3.89
C SER A 39 -0.92 54.11 4.13
N LYS A 40 -1.92 53.46 4.76
CA LYS A 40 -3.27 54.01 5.00
C LYS A 40 -3.65 53.98 6.50
N PRO A 41 -3.44 55.07 7.25
CA PRO A 41 -3.71 55.10 8.68
C PRO A 41 -5.19 55.44 8.96
N GLU A 42 -6.08 54.46 8.86
CA GLU A 42 -7.40 54.55 9.51
C GLU A 42 -7.30 54.03 10.94
N ALA A 43 -7.30 54.95 11.91
CA ALA A 43 -6.79 54.72 13.28
C ALA A 43 -7.52 53.64 14.11
N SER A 44 -8.76 53.27 13.76
CA SER A 44 -9.55 52.30 14.55
C SER A 44 -9.44 50.86 14.06
N THR A 45 -9.13 50.61 12.79
CA THR A 45 -9.09 49.26 12.19
C THR A 45 -7.67 48.69 12.13
N HIS A 46 -6.65 49.55 12.21
CA HIS A 46 -5.24 49.18 12.07
C HIS A 46 -4.77 48.15 13.11
N ILE A 47 -5.15 48.28 14.38
CA ILE A 47 -4.73 47.34 15.43
C ILE A 47 -5.37 45.96 15.20
N ALA A 48 -6.66 45.94 14.85
CA ALA A 48 -7.39 44.70 14.57
C ALA A 48 -6.83 43.97 13.34
N THR A 49 -6.48 44.69 12.26
CA THR A 49 -5.87 44.08 11.06
C THR A 49 -4.49 43.52 11.35
N HIS A 50 -3.67 44.21 12.16
CA HIS A 50 -2.34 43.71 12.56
C HIS A 50 -2.42 42.47 13.45
N ILE A 51 -3.37 42.44 14.39
CA ILE A 51 -3.61 41.26 15.24
C ILE A 51 -4.11 40.08 14.39
N LEU A 52 -5.08 40.30 13.49
CA LEU A 52 -5.56 39.28 12.56
C LEU A 52 -4.45 38.74 11.66
N PHE A 53 -3.59 39.62 11.15
CA PHE A 53 -2.41 39.26 10.36
C PHE A 53 -1.44 38.38 11.16
N ALA A 54 -1.14 38.75 12.41
CA ALA A 54 -0.27 37.97 13.28
C ALA A 54 -0.85 36.58 13.61
N PHE A 55 -2.16 36.50 13.90
CA PHE A 55 -2.82 35.21 14.08
C PHE A 55 -2.84 34.37 12.81
N HIS A 56 -3.10 34.97 11.64
CA HIS A 56 -3.07 34.27 10.36
C HIS A 56 -1.68 33.67 10.08
N MET A 57 -0.62 34.45 10.30
CA MET A 57 0.77 33.99 10.21
C MET A 57 1.06 32.82 11.16
N LEU A 58 0.60 32.91 12.40
CA LEU A 58 0.82 31.87 13.41
C LEU A 58 0.09 30.57 13.04
N PHE A 59 -1.20 30.65 12.74
CA PHE A 59 -2.01 29.46 12.45
C PHE A 59 -1.59 28.76 11.17
N VAL A 60 -1.38 29.50 10.07
CA VAL A 60 -1.11 28.85 8.79
C VAL A 60 0.38 28.49 8.64
N ASN A 61 1.29 29.43 8.94
CA ASN A 61 2.70 29.22 8.62
C ASN A 61 3.45 28.42 9.70
N ILE A 62 3.08 28.57 10.98
CA ILE A 62 3.78 27.91 12.08
C ILE A 62 3.03 26.65 12.56
N LEU A 63 1.71 26.69 12.66
CA LEU A 63 0.95 25.53 13.15
C LEU A 63 0.60 24.57 12.01
N LEU A 64 -0.10 25.05 10.98
CA LEU A 64 -0.72 24.19 9.97
C LEU A 64 0.32 23.51 9.07
N VAL A 65 1.32 24.24 8.54
CA VAL A 65 2.37 23.64 7.70
C VAL A 65 3.20 22.63 8.49
N ASN A 66 3.57 22.94 9.74
CA ASN A 66 4.35 22.04 10.59
C ASN A 66 3.57 20.79 11.02
N LEU A 67 2.26 20.93 11.23
CA LEU A 67 1.38 19.79 11.48
C LEU A 67 1.18 18.97 10.20
N LEU A 68 1.04 19.61 9.05
CA LEU A 68 0.87 18.93 7.76
C LEU A 68 2.10 18.12 7.38
N ILE A 69 3.31 18.66 7.57
CA ILE A 69 4.55 17.90 7.35
C ILE A 69 4.69 16.75 8.35
N GLY A 70 4.29 16.95 9.61
CA GLY A 70 4.26 15.88 10.62
C GLY A 70 3.30 14.75 10.24
N LEU A 71 2.08 15.09 9.85
CA LEU A 71 1.06 14.13 9.39
C LEU A 71 1.52 13.39 8.13
N PHE A 72 2.05 14.11 7.15
CA PHE A 72 2.55 13.50 5.91
C PHE A 72 3.73 12.55 6.19
N SER A 73 4.65 12.93 7.06
CA SER A 73 5.78 12.07 7.43
C SER A 73 5.33 10.79 8.14
N PHE A 74 4.36 10.91 9.05
CA PHE A 74 3.75 9.76 9.72
C PHE A 74 3.06 8.83 8.70
N THR A 75 2.18 9.39 7.86
CA THR A 75 1.40 8.61 6.89
C THR A 75 2.27 8.01 5.77
N ILE A 76 3.31 8.69 5.28
CA ILE A 76 4.23 8.06 4.31
C ILE A 76 4.90 6.84 4.92
N THR A 77 5.37 6.94 6.16
CA THR A 77 6.12 5.85 6.79
C THR A 77 5.27 4.59 6.90
N ASP A 78 4.01 4.76 7.31
CA ASP A 78 3.03 3.68 7.40
C ASP A 78 2.68 3.12 6.01
N ILE A 79 2.33 3.98 5.06
CA ILE A 79 1.89 3.58 3.72
C ILE A 79 3.03 2.99 2.88
N GLN A 80 4.29 3.38 3.07
CA GLN A 80 5.40 2.96 2.22
C GLN A 80 5.62 1.44 2.20
N THR A 81 5.30 0.74 3.30
CA THR A 81 5.41 -0.73 3.35
C THR A 81 4.32 -1.38 2.51
N GLN A 82 3.06 -0.94 2.67
CA GLN A 82 1.90 -1.43 1.93
C GLN A 82 1.98 -1.07 0.44
N ALA A 83 2.43 0.15 0.12
CA ALA A 83 2.61 0.61 -1.25
C ALA A 83 3.66 -0.22 -2.01
N ARG A 84 4.73 -0.68 -1.34
CA ARG A 84 5.72 -1.57 -1.95
C ARG A 84 5.11 -2.92 -2.34
N TYR A 85 4.24 -3.48 -1.50
CA TYR A 85 3.51 -4.71 -1.83
C TYR A 85 2.56 -4.50 -3.02
N ILE A 86 1.75 -3.43 -2.99
CA ILE A 86 0.84 -3.09 -4.08
C ILE A 86 1.61 -2.89 -5.39
N TRP A 87 2.73 -2.16 -5.37
CA TRP A 87 3.57 -1.98 -6.55
C TRP A 87 4.12 -3.30 -7.08
N ALA A 88 4.55 -4.21 -6.21
CA ALA A 88 5.02 -5.52 -6.63
C ALA A 88 3.91 -6.35 -7.29
N TYR A 89 2.69 -6.32 -6.73
CA TYR A 89 1.51 -6.96 -7.29
C TYR A 89 1.14 -6.36 -8.66
N ASP A 90 1.03 -5.03 -8.73
CA ASP A 90 0.71 -4.31 -9.97
C ASP A 90 1.75 -4.56 -11.05
N ARG A 91 3.03 -4.58 -10.68
CA ARG A 91 4.13 -4.89 -11.60
C ARG A 91 3.98 -6.30 -12.17
N CYS A 92 3.61 -7.29 -11.37
CA CYS A 92 3.35 -8.65 -11.87
C CYS A 92 2.16 -8.67 -12.84
N ASN A 93 1.08 -7.94 -12.54
CA ASN A 93 -0.07 -7.83 -13.43
C ASN A 93 0.26 -7.13 -14.76
N ILE A 94 1.06 -6.07 -14.70
CA ILE A 94 1.59 -5.36 -15.88
C ILE A 94 2.42 -6.34 -16.72
N ILE A 95 3.41 -7.00 -16.13
CA ILE A 95 4.27 -7.95 -16.83
C ILE A 95 3.43 -9.06 -17.49
N ARG A 96 2.47 -9.65 -16.77
CA ARG A 96 1.53 -10.64 -17.32
C ARG A 96 0.80 -10.12 -18.56
N THR A 97 0.29 -8.90 -18.50
CA THR A 97 -0.51 -8.29 -19.57
C THR A 97 0.33 -7.94 -20.80
N TYR A 98 1.55 -7.44 -20.60
CA TYR A 98 2.44 -7.05 -21.71
C TYR A 98 3.02 -8.26 -22.44
N THR A 99 3.33 -9.33 -21.73
CA THR A 99 3.85 -10.56 -22.32
C THR A 99 2.85 -11.26 -23.26
N ALA A 100 1.55 -11.10 -23.02
CA ALA A 100 0.50 -11.66 -23.87
C ALA A 100 0.23 -10.83 -25.14
N ARG A 101 0.70 -9.58 -25.19
CA ARG A 101 0.44 -8.66 -26.31
C ARG A 101 1.52 -8.79 -27.38
N PRO A 102 1.16 -8.69 -28.67
CA PRO A 102 2.16 -8.64 -29.73
C PRO A 102 3.06 -7.42 -29.55
N ALA A 103 4.38 -7.63 -29.64
CA ALA A 103 5.43 -6.66 -29.29
C ALA A 103 5.60 -5.52 -30.32
N LEU A 104 4.51 -4.81 -30.62
CA LEU A 104 4.49 -3.71 -31.58
C LEU A 104 3.98 -2.43 -30.93
N PHE A 105 4.50 -1.32 -31.43
CA PHE A 105 4.16 0.01 -30.94
C PHE A 105 2.69 0.39 -31.21
N PRO A 106 2.06 1.21 -30.34
CA PRO A 106 0.63 1.52 -30.39
C PRO A 106 0.06 1.98 -31.75
N PRO A 107 0.75 2.78 -32.58
CA PRO A 107 0.21 3.19 -33.88
C PRO A 107 0.13 2.05 -34.92
N PHE A 108 0.81 0.92 -34.70
CA PHE A 108 0.93 -0.16 -35.71
C PHE A 108 0.20 -1.43 -35.27
N THR A 109 -0.53 -1.37 -34.15
CA THR A 109 -1.38 -2.45 -33.65
C THR A 109 -2.44 -2.87 -34.68
N PHE A 110 -2.98 -1.93 -35.46
CA PHE A 110 -3.99 -2.23 -36.49
C PHE A 110 -3.48 -3.20 -37.57
N LEU A 111 -2.20 -3.11 -37.97
CA LEU A 111 -1.62 -4.00 -38.97
C LEU A 111 -1.54 -5.45 -38.46
N ILE A 112 -1.27 -5.64 -37.17
CA ILE A 112 -1.28 -6.98 -36.55
C ILE A 112 -2.69 -7.52 -36.50
N SER A 113 -3.66 -6.71 -36.07
CA SER A 113 -5.07 -7.13 -36.03
C SER A 113 -5.57 -7.55 -37.41
N ILE A 114 -5.10 -6.90 -38.49
CA ILE A 114 -5.38 -7.31 -39.86
C ILE A 114 -4.76 -8.68 -40.18
N VAL A 115 -3.48 -8.89 -39.86
CA VAL A 115 -2.78 -10.16 -40.12
C VAL A 115 -3.40 -11.31 -39.33
N GLU A 116 -3.72 -11.09 -38.06
CA GLU A 116 -4.42 -12.05 -37.20
C GLU A 116 -5.82 -12.37 -37.74
N PHE A 117 -6.56 -11.35 -38.22
CA PHE A 117 -7.85 -11.53 -38.86
C PHE A 117 -7.74 -12.38 -40.13
N PHE A 118 -6.76 -12.12 -40.99
CA PHE A 118 -6.53 -12.93 -42.19
C PHE A 118 -6.10 -14.36 -41.85
N GLN A 119 -5.23 -14.57 -40.86
CA GLN A 119 -4.87 -15.90 -40.38
C GLN A 119 -6.07 -16.64 -39.80
N TRP A 120 -6.95 -15.94 -39.07
CA TRP A 120 -8.17 -16.48 -38.52
C TRP A 120 -9.17 -16.86 -39.61
N CYS A 121 -9.40 -15.99 -40.59
CA CYS A 121 -10.24 -16.27 -41.77
C CYS A 121 -9.68 -17.44 -42.58
N TRP A 122 -8.36 -17.47 -42.85
CA TRP A 122 -7.70 -18.58 -43.52
C TRP A 122 -7.88 -19.89 -42.75
N LYS A 123 -7.73 -19.84 -41.42
CA LYS A 123 -7.95 -21.00 -40.54
C LYS A 123 -9.41 -21.42 -40.51
N ILE A 124 -10.39 -20.51 -40.57
CA ILE A 124 -11.82 -20.82 -40.68
C ILE A 124 -12.12 -21.55 -41.99
N VAL A 125 -11.58 -21.07 -43.10
CA VAL A 125 -11.79 -21.65 -44.44
C VAL A 125 -11.10 -23.01 -44.57
N TYR A 126 -9.86 -23.12 -44.05
CA TYR A 126 -9.05 -24.34 -44.14
C TYR A 126 -9.42 -25.41 -43.08
N ARG A 127 -10.14 -25.03 -42.01
CA ARG A 127 -10.66 -25.96 -40.97
C ARG A 127 -11.75 -26.91 -41.48
N ASN A 128 -12.34 -26.66 -42.65
CA ASN A 128 -13.19 -27.65 -43.31
C ASN A 128 -12.40 -28.85 -43.86
N CYS A 129 -11.05 -28.78 -43.92
CA CYS A 129 -10.20 -29.87 -44.41
C CYS A 129 -9.18 -30.42 -43.40
N LEU A 130 -8.83 -29.73 -42.30
CA LEU A 130 -7.97 -30.29 -41.25
C LEU A 130 -8.56 -30.06 -39.86
N ALA A 131 -9.13 -31.14 -39.32
CA ALA A 131 -9.57 -31.23 -37.94
C ALA A 131 -8.38 -31.13 -36.97
N LYS A 132 -8.63 -30.45 -35.84
CA LYS A 132 -7.80 -30.36 -34.62
C LYS A 132 -6.44 -29.67 -34.79
N THR A 133 -6.43 -28.34 -34.65
CA THR A 133 -5.38 -27.69 -33.86
C THR A 133 -6.05 -26.84 -32.79
N LYS A 134 -5.85 -27.21 -31.53
CA LYS A 134 -6.28 -26.43 -30.36
C LYS A 134 -5.82 -24.98 -30.58
N PHE A 135 -6.76 -24.04 -30.53
CA PHE A 135 -6.43 -22.63 -30.35
C PHE A 135 -5.76 -22.56 -28.98
N HIS A 136 -4.44 -22.56 -28.98
CA HIS A 136 -3.67 -22.55 -27.75
C HIS A 136 -3.55 -21.08 -27.37
N ASP A 137 -4.20 -20.69 -26.28
CA ASP A 137 -4.00 -19.37 -25.70
C ASP A 137 -2.49 -19.17 -25.52
N ASN A 138 -1.94 -18.19 -26.23
CA ASN A 138 -0.53 -17.81 -26.13
C ASN A 138 -0.25 -17.15 -24.77
N GLU A 139 -1.29 -16.73 -24.04
CA GLU A 139 -1.20 -16.12 -22.71
C GLU A 139 -0.53 -17.05 -21.69
N SER A 140 -0.75 -18.37 -21.79
CA SER A 140 -0.23 -19.35 -20.82
C SER A 140 1.20 -19.83 -21.10
N LYS A 141 1.73 -19.64 -22.32
CA LYS A 141 3.02 -20.23 -22.71
C LYS A 141 4.24 -19.47 -22.22
N CYS A 142 4.13 -18.15 -22.05
CA CYS A 142 5.31 -17.36 -21.68
C CYS A 142 5.65 -17.42 -20.18
N PHE A 143 4.71 -17.84 -19.33
CA PHE A 143 4.96 -18.01 -17.89
C PHE A 143 4.99 -19.47 -17.45
N LYS A 144 4.49 -20.41 -18.27
CA LYS A 144 4.59 -21.84 -17.98
C LYS A 144 5.87 -22.40 -18.58
N MET A 145 6.94 -22.43 -17.78
CA MET A 145 8.15 -23.16 -18.13
C MET A 145 7.89 -24.66 -17.94
N ILE A 146 7.96 -25.41 -19.03
CA ILE A 146 7.91 -26.87 -18.97
C ILE A 146 9.38 -27.33 -18.92
N PRO A 147 9.78 -28.13 -17.93
CA PRO A 147 11.14 -28.64 -17.85
C PRO A 147 11.49 -29.42 -19.12
N ALA A 148 12.71 -29.25 -19.61
CA ALA A 148 13.17 -29.86 -20.86
C ALA A 148 13.42 -31.38 -20.73
N ASP A 149 13.61 -31.86 -19.51
CA ASP A 149 13.93 -33.25 -19.16
C ASP A 149 13.34 -33.58 -17.78
N ASP A 150 12.94 -34.83 -17.58
CA ASP A 150 12.36 -35.35 -16.34
C ASP A 150 13.38 -35.28 -15.19
N ALA A 151 14.69 -35.34 -15.50
CA ALA A 151 15.75 -35.16 -14.51
C ALA A 151 15.79 -33.74 -13.92
N VAL A 152 15.48 -32.72 -14.73
CA VAL A 152 15.41 -31.31 -14.28
C VAL A 152 14.18 -31.11 -13.40
N ASP A 153 13.05 -31.70 -13.76
CA ASP A 153 11.82 -31.67 -12.96
C ASP A 153 12.04 -32.30 -11.58
N TYR A 154 12.68 -33.47 -11.54
CA TYR A 154 13.04 -34.14 -10.29
C TYR A 154 13.99 -33.27 -9.42
N ALA A 155 15.00 -32.64 -10.03
CA ALA A 155 15.93 -31.77 -9.31
C ALA A 155 15.24 -30.54 -8.69
N TRP A 156 14.28 -29.93 -9.40
CA TRP A 156 13.47 -28.82 -8.86
C TRP A 156 12.59 -29.27 -7.70
N SER A 157 11.95 -30.42 -7.81
CA SER A 157 11.11 -30.98 -6.74
C SER A 157 11.93 -31.30 -5.48
N GLU A 158 13.13 -31.87 -5.65
CA GLU A 158 14.01 -32.16 -4.51
C GLU A 158 14.53 -30.87 -3.87
N PHE A 159 14.83 -29.84 -4.66
CA PHE A 159 15.20 -28.51 -4.14
C PHE A 159 14.06 -27.86 -3.35
N GLU A 160 12.82 -27.91 -3.84
CA GLU A 160 11.63 -27.40 -3.14
C GLU A 160 11.44 -28.11 -1.80
N ARG A 161 11.59 -29.45 -1.81
CA ARG A 161 11.48 -30.27 -0.61
C ARG A 161 12.59 -29.99 0.39
N TYR A 162 13.82 -29.81 -0.07
CA TYR A 162 14.95 -29.43 0.78
C TYR A 162 14.72 -28.06 1.42
N SER A 163 14.39 -27.05 0.62
CA SER A 163 14.17 -25.67 1.08
C SER A 163 13.03 -25.56 2.08
N THR A 164 11.93 -26.28 1.83
CA THR A 164 10.78 -26.34 2.74
C THR A 164 11.16 -26.99 4.07
N ASN A 165 11.89 -28.11 4.04
CA ASN A 165 12.32 -28.77 5.27
C ASN A 165 13.32 -27.94 6.06
N ASP A 166 14.24 -27.25 5.38
CA ASP A 166 15.18 -26.35 6.04
C ASP A 166 14.46 -25.18 6.73
N TYR A 167 13.50 -24.57 6.05
CA TYR A 167 12.66 -23.53 6.64
C TYR A 167 11.88 -24.03 7.87
N ILE A 168 11.26 -25.22 7.80
CA ILE A 168 10.56 -25.83 8.94
C ILE A 168 11.51 -26.08 10.11
N ARG A 169 12.74 -26.53 9.83
CA ARG A 169 13.75 -26.72 10.87
C ARG A 169 14.17 -25.41 11.52
N GLN A 170 14.35 -24.34 10.75
CA GLN A 170 14.64 -23.02 11.29
C GLN A 170 13.51 -22.50 12.19
N LEU A 171 12.25 -22.70 11.79
CA LEU A 171 11.10 -22.36 12.62
C LEU A 171 11.07 -23.17 13.93
N LEU A 172 11.33 -24.48 13.83
CA LEU A 172 11.39 -25.34 15.00
C LEU A 172 12.54 -24.91 15.92
N ASP A 173 13.73 -24.66 15.38
CA ASP A 173 14.93 -24.26 16.12
C ASP A 173 14.76 -22.91 16.83
N ALA A 174 14.13 -21.94 16.17
CA ALA A 174 13.76 -20.67 16.78
C ALA A 174 12.82 -20.86 17.98
N GLN A 175 11.83 -21.75 17.88
CA GLN A 175 10.96 -22.08 19.01
C GLN A 175 11.66 -22.89 20.10
N THR A 176 12.43 -23.93 19.76
CA THR A 176 13.16 -24.73 20.76
C THR A 176 14.23 -23.92 21.45
N THR A 177 14.85 -22.93 20.81
CA THR A 177 15.81 -22.03 21.47
C THR A 177 15.12 -21.17 22.53
N ILE A 178 13.93 -20.65 22.24
CA ILE A 178 13.12 -19.91 23.22
C ILE A 178 12.73 -20.82 24.39
N LEU A 179 12.21 -22.02 24.09
CA LEU A 179 11.81 -22.98 25.11
C LEU A 179 13.00 -23.52 25.92
N ALA A 180 14.16 -23.72 25.31
CA ALA A 180 15.38 -24.15 25.98
C ALA A 180 15.97 -23.05 26.87
N ASN A 181 15.95 -21.79 26.45
CA ASN A 181 16.35 -20.66 27.28
C ASN A 181 15.40 -20.47 28.48
N VAL A 182 14.10 -20.65 28.28
CA VAL A 182 13.10 -20.68 29.36
C VAL A 182 13.34 -21.88 30.28
N MET A 183 13.55 -23.08 29.74
CA MET A 183 13.77 -24.29 30.53
C MET A 183 15.09 -24.24 31.32
N THR A 184 16.19 -23.75 30.72
CA THR A 184 17.48 -23.57 31.40
C THR A 184 17.44 -22.48 32.47
N SER A 185 16.63 -21.44 32.30
CA SER A 185 16.36 -20.46 33.37
C SER A 185 15.48 -21.01 34.52
N SER A 186 14.74 -22.09 34.25
CA SER A 186 13.82 -22.72 35.23
C SER A 186 14.44 -23.87 36.03
N ILE A 187 15.64 -24.35 35.67
CA ILE A 187 16.38 -25.37 36.44
C ILE A 187 17.16 -24.64 37.55
N PRO A 188 16.82 -24.81 38.83
CA PRO A 188 17.62 -24.23 39.91
C PRO A 188 18.98 -24.92 39.92
N THR A 189 20.05 -24.18 39.66
CA THR A 189 21.40 -24.65 39.98
C THR A 189 21.51 -24.73 41.51
N GLU A 190 21.37 -25.93 42.07
CA GLU A 190 21.53 -26.25 43.50
C GLU A 190 22.97 -26.10 44.03
N SER A 191 23.75 -25.14 43.52
CA SER A 191 25.09 -24.88 44.01
C SER A 191 25.40 -23.39 44.02
N SER A 192 24.73 -22.65 44.90
CA SER A 192 25.33 -21.60 45.74
C SER A 192 24.23 -20.88 46.52
N SER A 193 24.43 -20.78 47.83
CA SER A 193 23.54 -20.20 48.81
C SER A 193 23.44 -18.67 48.70
N SER A 194 22.31 -18.14 48.22
CA SER A 194 21.73 -16.86 48.69
C SER A 194 20.33 -16.59 48.10
N SER A 195 19.40 -16.17 48.97
CA SER A 195 18.26 -15.27 48.70
C SER A 195 16.98 -15.82 48.03
N ALA A 196 15.95 -16.06 48.86
CA ALA A 196 14.57 -16.31 48.44
C ALA A 196 13.87 -15.10 47.76
N ALA A 197 14.50 -13.92 47.75
CA ALA A 197 14.01 -12.77 46.99
C ALA A 197 14.28 -12.93 45.48
N ASP A 198 15.46 -13.46 45.11
CA ASP A 198 15.87 -13.60 43.70
C ASP A 198 15.03 -14.65 42.95
N SER A 199 14.50 -15.67 43.67
CA SER A 199 13.56 -16.64 43.12
C SER A 199 12.20 -16.02 42.74
N ASN A 200 11.73 -15.01 43.48
CA ASN A 200 10.46 -14.35 43.18
C ASN A 200 10.58 -13.39 42.00
N TYR A 201 11.72 -12.73 41.83
CA TYR A 201 12.01 -11.90 40.66
C TYR A 201 12.15 -12.75 39.39
N ALA A 202 12.91 -13.85 39.45
CA ALA A 202 13.04 -14.78 38.32
C ALA A 202 11.68 -15.40 37.90
N LYS A 203 10.78 -15.63 38.87
CA LYS A 203 9.43 -16.13 38.60
C LYS A 203 8.50 -15.06 38.01
N SER A 204 8.71 -13.79 38.35
CA SER A 204 8.01 -12.66 37.70
C SER A 204 8.43 -12.53 36.24
N ASP A 205 9.74 -12.53 35.97
CA ASP A 205 10.26 -12.41 34.59
C ASP A 205 9.84 -13.60 33.72
N LEU A 206 9.73 -14.79 34.29
CA LEU A 206 9.22 -15.99 33.60
C LEU A 206 7.74 -15.85 33.24
N ASN A 207 6.93 -15.29 34.14
CA ASN A 207 5.52 -15.01 33.86
C ASN A 207 5.37 -13.91 32.80
N ASP A 208 6.20 -12.86 32.85
CA ASP A 208 6.17 -11.78 31.87
C ASP A 208 6.58 -12.27 30.46
N LEU A 209 7.54 -13.19 30.38
CA LEU A 209 7.91 -13.86 29.14
C LEU A 209 6.81 -14.79 28.62
N GLN A 210 6.17 -15.55 29.52
CA GLN A 210 5.06 -16.42 29.16
C GLN A 210 3.87 -15.61 28.61
N ASP A 211 3.53 -14.50 29.26
CA ASP A 211 2.51 -13.57 28.80
C ASP A 211 2.86 -12.94 27.45
N ASN A 212 4.15 -12.66 27.20
CA ASN A 212 4.59 -12.12 25.93
C ASN A 212 4.54 -13.16 24.78
N VAL A 213 4.87 -14.42 25.08
CA VAL A 213 4.75 -15.54 24.14
C VAL A 213 3.27 -15.83 23.84
N GLU A 214 2.41 -15.84 24.85
CA GLU A 214 0.96 -16.05 24.68
C GLU A 214 0.32 -14.89 23.89
N ARG A 215 0.74 -13.64 24.16
CA ARG A 215 0.30 -12.47 23.39
C ARG A 215 0.73 -12.55 21.93
N SER A 216 1.99 -12.92 21.66
CA SER A 216 2.50 -13.11 20.30
C SER A 216 1.76 -14.23 19.58
N HIS A 217 1.49 -15.35 20.26
CA HIS A 217 0.71 -16.45 19.71
C HIS A 217 -0.70 -15.99 19.34
N ASN A 218 -1.44 -15.37 20.26
CA ASN A 218 -2.79 -14.88 20.01
C ASN A 218 -2.86 -13.85 18.88
N GLU A 219 -1.88 -12.94 18.79
CA GLU A 219 -1.80 -11.98 17.68
C GLU A 219 -1.60 -12.69 16.32
N THR A 220 -0.82 -13.77 16.27
CA THR A 220 -0.68 -14.58 15.04
C THR A 220 -1.96 -15.33 14.68
N THR A 221 -2.69 -15.84 15.67
CA THR A 221 -3.96 -16.56 15.46
C THR A 221 -5.05 -15.63 14.96
N GLU A 222 -5.18 -14.43 15.55
CA GLU A 222 -6.13 -13.41 15.09
C GLU A 222 -5.82 -12.94 13.66
N ARG A 223 -4.53 -12.79 13.31
CA ARG A 223 -4.11 -12.48 11.93
C ARG A 223 -4.49 -13.58 10.95
N LEU A 224 -4.33 -14.85 11.32
CA LEU A 224 -4.73 -15.98 10.48
C LEU A 224 -6.24 -16.03 10.28
N GLU A 225 -7.02 -15.85 11.35
CA GLU A 225 -8.48 -15.82 11.29
C GLU A 225 -9.00 -14.64 10.45
N SER A 226 -8.38 -13.46 10.58
CA SER A 226 -8.68 -12.30 9.73
C SER A 226 -8.41 -12.59 8.26
N MET A 227 -7.29 -13.26 7.96
CA MET A 227 -6.94 -13.62 6.59
C MET A 227 -7.89 -14.67 6.01
N GLU A 228 -8.33 -15.64 6.81
CA GLU A 228 -9.33 -16.64 6.43
C GLU A 228 -10.70 -16.00 6.11
N ASN A 229 -11.12 -15.05 6.94
CA ASN A 229 -12.34 -14.27 6.71
C ASN A 229 -12.26 -13.43 5.42
N ALA A 230 -11.11 -12.83 5.13
CA ALA A 230 -10.91 -12.09 3.88
C ALA A 230 -10.95 -13.02 2.65
N ILE A 231 -10.37 -14.22 2.75
CA ILE A 231 -10.41 -15.22 1.67
C ILE A 231 -11.85 -15.67 1.40
N THR A 232 -12.62 -15.96 2.43
CA THR A 232 -14.03 -16.38 2.26
C THR A 232 -14.91 -15.27 1.68
N GLU A 233 -14.68 -14.00 2.06
CA GLU A 233 -15.38 -12.86 1.45
C GLU A 233 -15.05 -12.72 -0.04
N LEU A 234 -13.77 -12.84 -0.40
CA LEU A 234 -13.34 -12.79 -1.81
C LEU A 234 -13.94 -13.94 -2.62
N GLN A 235 -13.96 -15.15 -2.07
CA GLN A 235 -14.60 -16.31 -2.70
C GLN A 235 -16.09 -16.05 -2.95
N SER A 236 -16.82 -15.47 -1.98
CA SER A 236 -18.23 -15.11 -2.15
C SER A 236 -18.44 -14.07 -3.27
N LYS A 237 -17.59 -13.04 -3.33
CA LYS A 237 -17.65 -12.02 -4.39
C LYS A 237 -17.37 -12.59 -5.78
N ILE A 238 -16.44 -13.54 -5.89
CA ILE A 238 -16.14 -14.23 -7.16
C ILE A 238 -17.37 -15.00 -7.64
N VAL A 239 -18.01 -15.78 -6.76
CA VAL A 239 -19.24 -16.53 -7.09
C VAL A 239 -20.36 -15.60 -7.56
N GLN A 240 -20.59 -14.47 -6.86
CA GLN A 240 -21.60 -13.49 -7.27
C GLN A 240 -21.30 -12.83 -8.62
N MET A 241 -20.02 -12.61 -8.94
CA MET A 241 -19.63 -12.11 -10.26
C MET A 241 -19.86 -13.16 -11.35
N GLU A 242 -19.59 -14.43 -11.06
CA GLU A 242 -19.81 -15.54 -11.99
C GLU A 242 -21.30 -15.75 -12.32
N GLU A 243 -22.18 -15.64 -11.33
CA GLU A 243 -23.64 -15.66 -11.53
C GLU A 243 -24.15 -14.47 -12.34
N ARG A 244 -23.57 -13.26 -12.14
CA ARG A 244 -23.92 -12.07 -12.94
C ARG A 244 -23.45 -12.14 -14.39
N THR A 245 -22.40 -12.89 -14.68
CA THR A 245 -21.91 -13.09 -16.06
C THR A 245 -22.64 -14.19 -16.83
N ASN A 246 -23.34 -15.09 -16.13
CA ASN A 246 -24.10 -16.20 -16.72
C ASN A 246 -25.61 -15.90 -16.87
N SER A 247 -26.08 -14.72 -16.43
CA SER A 247 -27.41 -14.16 -16.69
C SER A 247 -27.36 -13.13 -17.81
#